data_AF-A0A9D2SN17-F1
#
_entry.id   AF-A0A9D2SN17-F1
#
_cell.length_a   1.000
_cell.length_b   1.000
_cell.length_c   1.000
_cell.angle_alpha   90.00
_cell.angle_beta   90.00
_cell.angle_gamma   90.00
#
_symmetry.space_group_name_H-M   'P 1'
#
loop_
_entity.id
_entity.type
_entity.pdbx_description
1 polymer ?
#
loop_
_entity_poly.entity_id
_entity_poly.type
_entity_poly.pdbx_seq_one_letter_code
_entity_poly.pdbx_strand_id
1 'polypeptide(L)' 'MRMVAGCLEKFFPYMTEGDRQGFIYAFFPFLFGVYPYTVVTDRQKEAMEQACVNYVFLSIYEIIKSITVRLLQGFKI' A
#
# COMPACT_ATOMS: atom_id res chain seq x y z
N MET A 1 7.33 -7.95 9.40
CA MET A 1 8.09 -6.69 9.58
C MET A 1 9.59 -6.89 9.42
N ARG A 2 10.27 -7.75 10.22
CA ARG A 2 11.74 -7.97 10.17
C ARG A 2 12.32 -8.32 8.78
N MET A 3 11.68 -9.20 8.02
CA MET A 3 12.16 -9.55 6.66
C MET A 3 12.17 -8.34 5.72
N VAL A 4 11.12 -7.52 5.76
CA VAL A 4 11.06 -6.29 4.95
C VAL A 4 12.16 -5.33 5.38
N ALA A 5 12.42 -5.18 6.68
CA ALA A 5 13.53 -4.38 7.19
C ALA A 5 14.88 -4.85 6.63
N GLY A 6 15.14 -6.16 6.63
CA GLY A 6 16.37 -6.73 6.06
C GLY A 6 16.47 -6.55 4.54
N CYS A 7 15.37 -6.58 3.80
CA CYS A 7 15.37 -6.22 2.39
C CYS A 7 15.75 -4.75 2.17
N LEU A 8 15.20 -3.84 2.98
CA LEU A 8 15.54 -2.42 2.90
C LEU A 8 17.01 -2.18 3.20
N GLU A 9 17.53 -2.80 4.27
CA GLU A 9 18.95 -2.70 4.62
C GLU A 9 19.87 -3.23 3.51
N LYS A 10 19.51 -4.36 2.88
CA LYS A 10 20.32 -4.99 1.83
C LYS A 10 20.28 -4.24 0.50
N PHE A 11 19.11 -3.75 0.09
CA PHE A 11 18.89 -3.21 -1.27
C PHE A 11 18.79 -1.68 -1.32
N PHE A 12 18.66 -1.02 -0.17
CA PHE A 12 18.53 0.43 -0.03
C PHE A 12 19.55 0.92 1.02
N PRO A 13 20.87 0.75 0.78
CA PRO A 13 21.91 1.01 1.79
C PRO A 13 22.01 2.49 2.22
N TYR A 14 21.40 3.40 1.48
CA TYR A 14 21.30 4.82 1.81
C TYR A 14 20.21 5.13 2.85
N MET A 15 19.24 4.24 3.05
CA MET A 15 18.22 4.42 4.08
C MET A 15 18.84 4.26 5.45
N THR A 16 18.69 5.26 6.32
CA THR A 16 19.02 5.16 7.75
C THR A 16 18.08 4.18 8.46
N GLU A 17 18.39 3.84 9.71
CA GLU A 17 17.46 3.06 10.54
C GLU A 17 16.09 3.75 10.67
N GLY A 18 16.09 5.08 10.83
CA GLY A 18 14.88 5.89 10.87
C GLY A 18 14.07 5.83 9.58
N ASP A 19 14.73 5.88 8.41
CA ASP A 19 14.06 5.75 7.11
C ASP A 19 13.40 4.38 6.95
N ARG A 20 14.12 3.31 7.31
CA ARG A 20 13.57 1.94 7.25
C ARG A 20 12.39 1.77 8.19
N GLN A 21 12.48 2.32 9.41
CA GLN A 21 11.39 2.31 10.37
C GLN A 21 10.18 3.11 9.86
N GLY A 22 10.41 4.29 9.28
CA GLY A 22 9.39 5.11 8.64
C GLY A 22 8.69 4.38 7.48
N PHE A 23 9.45 3.72 6.60
CA PHE A 23 8.88 2.88 5.55
C PHE A 23 7.97 1.80 6.11
N ILE A 24 8.43 1.07 7.14
CA ILE A 24 7.67 -0.03 7.75
C ILE A 24 6.36 0.47 8.37
N TYR A 25 6.40 1.59 9.09
CA TYR A 25 5.22 2.19 9.70
C TYR A 25 4.27 2.86 8.70
N ALA A 26 4.72 3.20 7.49
CA ALA A 26 3.82 3.61 6.41
C ALA A 26 3.25 2.40 5.66
N PHE A 27 4.09 1.44 5.30
CA PHE A 27 3.75 0.32 4.43
C PHE A 27 2.77 -0.66 5.07
N PHE A 28 3.04 -1.14 6.29
CA PHE A 28 2.22 -2.21 6.89
C PHE A 28 0.81 -1.76 7.28
N PRO A 29 0.59 -0.58 7.89
CA PRO A 29 -0.76 -0.08 8.10
C PRO A 29 -1.53 0.08 6.80
N PHE A 30 -0.87 0.53 5.73
CA PHE A 30 -1.52 0.62 4.41
C PHE A 30 -1.86 -0.76 3.85
N LEU A 31 -0.93 -1.72 3.92
CA LEU A 31 -1.14 -3.10 3.48
C LEU A 31 -2.30 -3.77 4.21
N PHE A 32 -2.34 -3.65 5.54
CA PHE A 32 -3.40 -4.25 6.34
C PHE A 32 -4.73 -3.51 6.23
N GLY A 33 -4.69 -2.21 5.92
CA GLY A 33 -5.87 -1.37 5.73
C GLY A 33 -6.47 -1.39 4.31
N VAL A 34 -5.88 -2.12 3.36
CA VAL A 34 -6.28 -2.05 1.94
C VAL A 34 -7.59 -2.80 1.64
N TYR A 35 -7.96 -3.78 2.46
CA TYR A 35 -9.06 -4.71 2.18
C TYR A 35 -10.41 -4.03 1.86
N PRO A 36 -10.86 -3.00 2.61
CA PRO A 36 -12.11 -2.29 2.31
C PRO A 36 -12.14 -1.60 0.95
N TYR A 37 -10.97 -1.37 0.32
CA TYR A 37 -10.86 -0.76 -1.00
C TYR A 37 -10.84 -1.77 -2.14
N THR A 38 -10.65 -3.05 -1.82
CA THR A 38 -10.55 -4.14 -2.81
C THR A 38 -11.72 -5.11 -2.74
N VAL A 39 -12.44 -5.13 -1.61
CA VAL A 39 -13.57 -6.01 -1.40
C VAL A 39 -14.82 -5.19 -1.15
N VAL A 40 -15.78 -5.36 -2.06
CA VAL A 40 -17.05 -4.66 -2.06
C VAL A 40 -18.16 -5.67 -1.92
N THR A 41 -19.05 -5.44 -0.96
CA THR A 41 -20.28 -6.25 -0.82
C THR A 41 -21.24 -5.94 -1.96
N ASP A 42 -22.14 -6.87 -2.26
CA ASP A 42 -23.11 -6.67 -3.35
C ASP A 42 -24.03 -5.47 -3.08
N ARG A 43 -24.44 -5.26 -1.81
CA ARG A 43 -25.20 -4.06 -1.41
C ARG A 43 -24.44 -2.76 -1.68
N GLN A 44 -23.13 -2.74 -1.48
CA GLN A 44 -22.31 -1.57 -1.80
C GLN A 44 -22.23 -1.37 -3.32
N LYS A 45 -22.08 -2.44 -4.12
CA LYS A 45 -22.09 -2.33 -5.58
C LYS A 45 -23.42 -1.75 -6.09
N GLU A 46 -24.54 -2.26 -5.60
CA GLU A 46 -25.88 -1.75 -5.91
C GLU A 46 -26.00 -0.26 -5.55
N ALA A 47 -25.58 0.13 -4.34
CA ALA A 47 -25.61 1.53 -3.93
C ALA A 47 -24.76 2.45 -4.83
N MET A 48 -23.61 1.96 -5.31
CA MET A 48 -22.74 2.71 -6.21
C MET A 48 -23.33 2.84 -7.62
N GLU A 49 -23.98 1.78 -8.12
CA GLU A 49 -24.71 1.81 -9.39
C GLU A 49 -25.87 2.81 -9.33
N GLN A 50 -26.67 2.78 -8.26
CA GLN A 50 -27.75 3.75 -8.05
C GLN A 50 -27.26 5.19 -7.94
N ALA A 51 -26.05 5.39 -7.41
CA ALA A 51 -25.42 6.71 -7.31
C ALA A 51 -24.72 7.15 -8.61
N CYS A 52 -24.77 6.36 -9.69
CA CYS A 52 -24.04 6.59 -10.94
C CYS A 52 -22.53 6.81 -10.74
N VAL A 53 -21.93 6.15 -9.74
CA VAL A 53 -20.50 6.27 -9.43
C VAL A 53 -19.74 5.16 -10.15
N ASN A 54 -18.80 5.56 -11.02
CA ASN A 54 -17.88 4.61 -11.66
C ASN A 54 -17.02 3.93 -10.59
N TYR A 55 -16.96 2.59 -10.63
CA TYR A 55 -16.15 1.81 -9.71
C TYR A 55 -14.96 1.16 -10.41
N VAL A 56 -13.75 1.37 -9.86
CA VAL A 56 -12.50 0.78 -10.36
C VAL A 56 -12.09 -0.36 -9.42
N PHE A 57 -12.08 -1.59 -9.92
CA PHE A 57 -11.53 -2.74 -9.20
C PHE A 57 -10.01 -2.78 -9.38
N LEU A 58 -9.28 -2.12 -8.47
CA LEU A 58 -7.86 -2.44 -8.31
C LEU A 58 -7.73 -3.66 -7.38
N SER A 59 -6.91 -4.62 -7.79
CA SER A 59 -6.52 -5.73 -6.93
C SER A 59 -5.64 -5.23 -5.77
N ILE A 60 -5.59 -6.03 -4.69
CA ILE A 60 -4.65 -5.80 -3.58
C ILE A 60 -3.22 -5.64 -4.13
N TYR A 61 -2.82 -6.47 -5.09
CA TYR A 61 -1.49 -6.39 -5.70
C TYR A 61 -1.23 -5.03 -6.35
N GLU A 62 -2.16 -4.51 -7.15
CA GLU A 62 -1.98 -3.24 -7.87
C GLU A 62 -1.85 -2.07 -6.90
N ILE A 63 -2.72 -2.01 -5.90
CA ILE A 63 -2.69 -0.95 -4.90
C ILE A 63 -1.39 -0.99 -4.11
N ILE A 64 -1.03 -2.17 -3.61
CA ILE A 64 0.14 -2.35 -2.75
C ILE A 64 1.44 -2.12 -3.53
N LYS A 65 1.55 -2.64 -4.74
CA LYS A 65 2.70 -2.37 -5.62
C LYS A 65 2.87 -0.87 -5.85
N SER A 66 1.78 -0.17 -6.17
CA SER A 66 1.79 1.28 -6.42
C SER A 66 2.30 2.07 -5.22
N ILE A 67 1.79 1.81 -4.01
CA ILE A 67 2.26 2.52 -2.81
C ILE A 67 3.68 2.13 -2.42
N THR A 68 4.07 0.86 -2.57
CA THR A 68 5.45 0.41 -2.32
C THR A 68 6.44 1.17 -3.19
N VAL A 69 6.19 1.28 -4.50
CA VAL A 69 7.08 2.01 -5.41
C VAL A 69 7.20 3.48 -5.01
N ARG A 70 6.08 4.15 -4.68
CA ARG A 70 6.09 5.55 -4.24
C ARG A 70 6.85 5.75 -2.93
N LEU A 71 6.63 4.89 -1.94
CA LEU A 71 7.33 4.95 -0.67
C LEU A 71 8.84 4.75 -0.87
N LEU A 72 9.27 3.77 -1.68
CA LEU A 72 10.68 3.53 -1.97
C LEU A 72 11.34 4.70 -2.74
N GLN A 73 10.58 5.42 -3.57
CA GLN A 73 11.06 6.61 -4.28
C GLN A 73 11.22 7.83 -3.35
N GLY A 74 10.31 7.99 -2.37
CA GLY A 74 10.30 9.14 -1.45
C GLY A 74 11.48 9.21 -0.48
N PHE A 75 12.23 8.11 -0.30
CA PHE A 75 13.46 8.08 0.51
C PHE A 75 14.74 8.34 -0.29
N LYS A 76 14.64 8.61 -1.59
CA LYS A 76 15.80 9.08 -2.37
C LYS A 76 16.01 10.56 -2.06
N ILE A 77 16.99 10.86 -1.20
CA ILE A 77 17.61 12.18 -1.07
C ILE A 77 18.79 12.24 -2.04
#